data_AF-A0A2L2X8E7-F1
#
_entry.id   AF-A0A2L2X8E7-F1
#
_cell.length_a   1.000
_cell.length_b   1.000
_cell.length_c   1.000
_cell.angle_alpha   90.00
_cell.angle_beta   90.00
_cell.angle_gamma   90.00
#
_symmetry.space_group_name_H-M   'P 1'
#
loop_
_entity.id
_entity.type
_entity.pdbx_description
1 polymer ?
#
loop_
_entity_poly.entity_id
_entity_poly.type
_entity_poly.pdbx_seq_one_letter_code
_entity_poly.pdbx_strand_id
1 'polypeptide(L)'
;MKAWLDVNSGDWFYNEVIEATNYALEDGTPLIAGIAYNAFVKPGFYLELKAAKGQKDYDLKQTITVTPDNPLFVYVDGVQSLYRCIKDSNGGEGGTGNIVSLYASPALGAIVSFCQIGVPRYKEGIGGTGPDTGDEYNGRPYVEAEGMYPRNPLMYGDLYYYDPQHMVFNEYCYAYGRRMRRSVIPDREWRGVDSDEKLETLLSKYIGYSNDVYVVSPNDLAIFPHAEQLRLQAVADSESGANNYCPGVPGFYALPEERNKIRSWIFMPYSLQNVTCRIEYVTRNRLTGQHEMKGGEFAVRSPNGKVIYNDRFFPHTYMLRAEAAILMNKIRKSFYARFTDYDGYKLNKYCANPGCVAYDQYHDINQDREYCFFCGSLDYPMKRAAILDETYTACGGQNVFKLMGCFDPEDASTLTVKVNGETIPSNLYQARGSSAVKMLVPLQDGDKVGFSGKREKSRFSDIPGSYPNPFYQWDIIELELETFNNGEYVLTGTNADHSLDINGQTFMPERKLTRAELVAVLNRFRKWCIEKFKM
;
A
#
# COMPACT_ATOMS: atom_id res chain seq x y z
N MET A 1 7.46 -3.46 -14.86
CA MET A 1 6.74 -2.22 -15.21
C MET A 1 5.31 -2.38 -14.70
N LYS A 2 4.89 -1.55 -13.75
CA LYS A 2 3.53 -1.61 -13.21
C LYS A 2 2.63 -0.89 -14.22
N ALA A 3 1.85 -1.63 -15.00
CA ALA A 3 0.89 -1.04 -15.92
C ALA A 3 -0.36 -0.65 -15.13
N TRP A 4 -0.78 0.61 -15.21
CA TRP A 4 -2.07 1.04 -14.68
C TRP A 4 -3.18 0.52 -15.58
N LEU A 5 -4.32 0.16 -14.99
CA LEU A 5 -5.46 -0.36 -15.75
C LEU A 5 -6.18 0.72 -16.58
N ASP A 6 -6.03 1.97 -16.19
CA ASP A 6 -6.74 3.14 -16.72
C ASP A 6 -5.81 4.17 -17.37
N VAL A 7 -4.58 3.76 -17.74
CA VAL A 7 -3.62 4.58 -18.48
C VAL A 7 -3.12 3.78 -19.69
N ASN A 8 -3.46 4.27 -20.88
CA ASN A 8 -3.21 3.59 -22.15
C ASN A 8 -2.14 4.32 -22.97
N SER A 9 -1.41 3.61 -23.83
CA SER A 9 -0.34 4.21 -24.65
C SER A 9 -0.79 5.31 -25.61
N GLY A 10 -2.10 5.42 -25.87
CA GLY A 10 -2.69 6.48 -26.66
C GLY A 10 -3.00 7.76 -25.88
N ASP A 11 -2.93 7.71 -24.55
CA ASP A 11 -3.23 8.87 -23.71
C ASP A 11 -2.08 9.88 -23.79
N TRP A 12 -2.42 11.16 -23.91
CA TRP A 12 -1.42 12.23 -24.05
C TRP A 12 -0.47 12.34 -22.84
N PHE A 13 -0.89 11.84 -21.68
CA PHE A 13 -0.12 11.81 -20.43
C PHE A 13 0.58 10.47 -20.17
N TYR A 14 0.46 9.48 -21.07
CA TYR A 14 0.95 8.12 -20.83
C TYR A 14 2.44 8.08 -20.47
N ASN A 15 3.29 8.71 -21.28
CA ASN A 15 4.74 8.67 -21.07
C ASN A 15 5.13 9.26 -19.70
N GLU A 16 4.53 10.39 -19.33
CA GLU A 16 4.81 11.09 -18.08
C GLU A 16 4.38 10.26 -16.86
N VAL A 17 3.20 9.64 -16.93
CA VAL A 17 2.71 8.79 -15.84
C VAL A 17 3.57 7.53 -15.69
N ILE A 18 3.92 6.88 -16.80
CA ILE A 18 4.75 5.67 -16.76
C ILE A 18 6.18 5.98 -16.28
N GLU A 19 6.78 7.08 -16.73
CA GLU A 19 8.09 7.53 -16.25
C GLU A 19 8.06 7.80 -14.74
N ALA A 20 7.09 8.58 -14.26
CA ALA A 20 6.95 8.89 -12.85
C ALA A 20 6.63 7.65 -11.99
N THR A 21 5.89 6.67 -12.53
CA THR A 21 5.60 5.41 -11.82
C THR A 21 6.85 4.54 -11.64
N ASN A 22 7.78 4.59 -12.61
CA ASN A 22 9.02 3.83 -12.54
C ASN A 22 10.10 4.54 -11.71
N TYR A 23 9.85 5.76 -11.25
CA TYR A 23 10.77 6.50 -10.40
C TYR A 23 10.61 6.07 -8.93
N ALA A 24 11.56 5.27 -8.45
CA ALA A 24 11.67 4.92 -7.04
C ALA A 24 12.41 6.02 -6.28
N LEU A 25 11.87 6.40 -5.12
CA LEU A 25 12.53 7.27 -4.16
C LEU A 25 13.55 6.47 -3.34
N GLU A 26 14.41 7.16 -2.59
CA GLU A 26 15.44 6.54 -1.73
C GLU A 26 14.83 5.62 -0.65
N ASP A 27 13.59 5.88 -0.24
CA ASP A 27 12.84 5.02 0.69
C ASP A 27 12.22 3.77 0.03
N GLY A 28 12.48 3.56 -1.28
CA GLY A 28 11.95 2.47 -2.08
C GLY A 28 10.50 2.64 -2.51
N THR A 29 9.82 3.73 -2.12
CA THR A 29 8.45 4.01 -2.53
C THR A 29 8.42 4.65 -3.92
N PRO A 30 7.38 4.41 -4.74
CA PRO A 30 7.25 5.08 -6.02
C PRO A 30 6.87 6.55 -5.83
N LEU A 31 7.32 7.40 -6.74
CA LEU A 31 6.92 8.81 -6.80
C LEU A 31 5.40 8.94 -6.87
N ILE A 32 4.77 8.15 -7.76
CA ILE A 32 3.31 8.06 -7.93
C ILE A 32 2.84 6.66 -7.56
N ALA A 33 1.81 6.59 -6.71
CA ALA A 33 1.10 5.36 -6.38
C ALA A 33 -0.37 5.50 -6.79
N GLY A 34 -1.07 4.37 -6.94
CA GLY A 34 -2.49 4.38 -7.26
C GLY A 34 -3.32 4.84 -6.06
N ILE A 35 -4.62 5.04 -6.31
CA ILE A 35 -5.59 5.34 -5.27
C ILE A 35 -6.26 4.03 -4.85
N ALA A 36 -6.28 3.73 -3.56
CA ALA A 36 -6.92 2.54 -3.03
C ALA A 36 -8.45 2.58 -3.23
N TYR A 37 -9.04 1.47 -3.65
CA TYR A 37 -10.49 1.36 -3.87
C TYR A 37 -11.01 -0.07 -3.69
N ASN A 38 -12.26 -0.20 -3.27
CA ASN A 38 -12.96 -1.49 -3.30
C ASN A 38 -14.48 -1.39 -3.48
N ALA A 39 -15.01 -0.18 -3.64
CA ALA A 39 -16.39 0.04 -4.02
C ALA A 39 -16.52 -0.05 -5.55
N PHE A 40 -17.53 -0.78 -6.03
CA PHE A 40 -17.80 -0.96 -7.45
C PHE A 40 -19.27 -0.68 -7.76
N VAL A 41 -19.54 0.03 -8.86
CA VAL A 41 -20.90 0.14 -9.42
C VAL A 41 -21.31 -1.19 -10.02
N LYS A 42 -20.37 -1.84 -10.71
CA LYS A 42 -20.48 -3.22 -11.20
C LYS A 42 -19.22 -3.97 -10.79
N PRO A 43 -19.32 -5.02 -9.94
CA PRO A 43 -18.15 -5.75 -9.49
C PRO A 43 -17.45 -6.44 -10.66
N GLY A 44 -16.16 -6.70 -10.50
CA GLY A 44 -15.39 -7.51 -11.42
C GLY A 44 -15.92 -8.94 -11.52
N PHE A 45 -15.64 -9.59 -12.64
CA PHE A 45 -15.96 -10.98 -12.92
C PHE A 45 -14.69 -11.75 -13.22
N TYR A 46 -14.57 -12.95 -12.68
CA TYR A 46 -13.49 -13.86 -13.00
C TYR A 46 -14.01 -15.30 -13.14
N LEU A 47 -13.65 -15.97 -14.22
CA LEU A 47 -14.00 -17.37 -14.48
C LEU A 47 -12.87 -18.09 -15.22
N GLU A 48 -12.56 -19.30 -14.78
CA GLU A 48 -11.64 -20.20 -15.47
C GLU A 48 -12.32 -21.48 -15.93
N LEU A 49 -12.01 -21.88 -17.15
CA LEU A 49 -12.54 -23.10 -17.77
C LEU A 49 -11.37 -23.86 -18.42
N LYS A 50 -11.34 -25.20 -18.22
CA LYS A 50 -10.41 -26.07 -18.94
C LYS A 50 -10.94 -26.33 -20.35
N ALA A 51 -10.13 -26.04 -21.37
CA ALA A 51 -10.51 -26.17 -22.77
C ALA A 51 -10.68 -27.63 -23.18
N ALA A 52 -11.84 -27.98 -23.75
CA ALA A 52 -12.03 -29.24 -24.43
C ALA A 52 -11.41 -29.22 -25.84
N LYS A 53 -11.15 -30.41 -26.41
CA LYS A 53 -10.53 -30.54 -27.74
C LYS A 53 -11.36 -29.80 -28.80
N GLY A 54 -10.77 -28.78 -29.42
CA GLY A 54 -11.41 -28.00 -30.48
C GLY A 54 -12.45 -26.97 -30.00
N GLN A 55 -12.61 -26.77 -28.69
CA GLN A 55 -13.57 -25.83 -28.13
C GLN A 55 -13.17 -24.38 -28.43
N LYS A 56 -14.11 -23.61 -28.98
CA LYS A 56 -13.95 -22.17 -29.26
C LYS A 56 -14.94 -21.29 -28.51
N ASP A 57 -16.06 -21.86 -28.10
CA ASP A 57 -17.16 -21.16 -27.44
C ASP A 57 -17.18 -21.53 -25.96
N TYR A 58 -17.24 -20.51 -25.11
CA TYR A 58 -17.19 -20.64 -23.65
C TYR A 58 -18.38 -19.89 -23.05
N ASP A 59 -19.23 -20.63 -22.34
CA ASP A 59 -20.38 -20.06 -21.63
C ASP A 59 -19.92 -19.54 -20.25
N LEU A 60 -20.10 -18.24 -20.03
CA LEU A 60 -19.73 -17.57 -18.80
C LEU A 60 -20.75 -17.80 -17.67
N LYS A 61 -21.95 -18.33 -17.98
CA LYS A 61 -23.05 -18.57 -17.03
C LYS A 61 -23.51 -17.34 -16.25
N GLN A 62 -23.11 -16.16 -16.70
CA GLN A 62 -23.55 -14.86 -16.19
C GLN A 62 -23.53 -13.83 -17.31
N THR A 63 -24.44 -12.87 -17.20
CA THR A 63 -24.53 -11.76 -18.15
C THR A 63 -23.48 -10.70 -17.79
N ILE A 64 -22.62 -10.37 -18.75
CA ILE A 64 -21.59 -9.34 -18.63
C ILE A 64 -21.84 -8.19 -19.59
N THR A 65 -21.61 -6.96 -19.13
CA THR A 65 -21.59 -5.79 -20.01
C THR A 65 -20.13 -5.43 -20.29
N VAL A 66 -19.69 -5.56 -21.54
CA VAL A 66 -18.36 -5.10 -21.96
C VAL A 66 -18.47 -3.65 -22.43
N THR A 67 -17.75 -2.77 -21.75
CA THR A 67 -17.62 -1.35 -22.10
C THR A 67 -16.13 -1.00 -22.24
N PRO A 68 -15.77 0.12 -22.89
CA PRO A 68 -14.38 0.59 -22.89
C PRO A 68 -13.78 0.74 -21.48
N ASP A 69 -14.59 1.13 -20.49
CA ASP A 69 -14.18 1.30 -19.10
C ASP A 69 -14.15 -0.01 -18.27
N ASN A 70 -14.73 -1.09 -18.82
CA ASN A 70 -14.75 -2.43 -18.23
C ASN A 70 -14.59 -3.50 -19.32
N PRO A 71 -13.42 -3.56 -19.97
CA PRO A 71 -13.17 -4.52 -21.04
C PRO A 71 -13.12 -5.94 -20.49
N LEU A 72 -13.47 -6.91 -21.35
CA LEU A 72 -13.24 -8.32 -21.07
C LEU A 72 -11.83 -8.71 -21.49
N PHE A 73 -11.03 -9.18 -20.55
CA PHE A 73 -9.74 -9.78 -20.80
C PHE A 73 -9.87 -11.30 -20.87
N VAL A 74 -9.24 -11.89 -21.89
CA VAL A 74 -9.18 -13.34 -22.06
C VAL A 74 -7.73 -13.77 -22.03
N TYR A 75 -7.43 -14.78 -21.22
CA TYR A 75 -6.11 -15.38 -21.12
C TYR A 75 -6.21 -16.86 -21.49
N VAL A 76 -5.29 -17.33 -22.32
CA VAL A 76 -5.11 -18.75 -22.64
C VAL A 76 -3.74 -19.16 -22.12
N ASP A 77 -3.69 -20.06 -21.16
CA ASP A 77 -2.48 -20.48 -20.44
C ASP A 77 -1.64 -19.28 -19.94
N GLY A 78 -2.31 -18.23 -19.46
CA GLY A 78 -1.68 -17.02 -18.93
C GLY A 78 -1.21 -16.00 -19.99
N VAL A 79 -1.46 -16.25 -21.27
CA VAL A 79 -1.19 -15.29 -22.37
C VAL A 79 -2.47 -14.57 -22.76
N GLN A 80 -2.45 -13.23 -22.69
CA GLN A 80 -3.57 -12.40 -23.11
C GLN A 80 -3.86 -12.65 -24.59
N SER A 81 -5.09 -13.05 -24.89
CA SER A 81 -5.55 -13.45 -26.21
C SER A 81 -6.78 -12.65 -26.61
N LEU A 82 -6.91 -12.36 -27.91
CA LEU A 82 -8.10 -11.70 -28.44
C LEU A 82 -9.25 -12.71 -28.58
N TYR A 83 -10.46 -12.27 -28.24
CA TYR A 83 -11.69 -13.00 -28.53
C TYR A 83 -12.37 -12.41 -29.77
N ARG A 84 -13.17 -13.23 -30.46
CA ARG A 84 -13.82 -12.87 -31.72
C ARG A 84 -15.10 -12.07 -31.49
N CYS A 85 -15.98 -12.56 -30.61
CA CYS A 85 -17.20 -11.88 -30.24
C CYS A 85 -17.79 -12.44 -28.94
N ILE A 86 -18.74 -11.70 -28.40
CA ILE A 86 -19.58 -12.11 -27.28
C ILE A 86 -21.00 -12.18 -27.81
N LYS A 87 -21.69 -13.27 -27.50
CA LYS A 87 -23.10 -13.48 -27.83
C LYS A 87 -23.85 -13.68 -26.53
N ASP A 88 -25.13 -13.34 -26.51
CA ASP A 88 -26.00 -13.80 -25.43
C ASP A 88 -26.23 -15.30 -25.60
N SER A 89 -26.26 -16.04 -24.49
CA SER A 89 -26.39 -17.50 -24.51
C SER A 89 -27.68 -17.99 -25.20
N ASN A 90 -28.64 -17.09 -25.42
CA ASN A 90 -29.79 -17.25 -26.31
C ASN A 90 -29.98 -15.93 -27.07
N GLY A 91 -30.03 -15.96 -28.40
CA GLY A 91 -30.06 -14.76 -29.27
C GLY A 91 -31.35 -13.92 -29.20
N GLY A 92 -31.63 -13.32 -28.05
CA GLY A 92 -32.78 -12.46 -27.77
C GLY A 92 -33.08 -12.34 -26.27
N GLU A 93 -33.65 -11.20 -25.87
CA GLU A 93 -33.95 -10.77 -24.50
C GLU A 93 -34.36 -11.90 -23.55
N GLY A 94 -33.54 -12.16 -22.52
CA GLY A 94 -33.83 -13.13 -21.45
C GLY A 94 -32.75 -14.19 -21.20
N GLY A 95 -31.64 -14.19 -21.95
CA GLY A 95 -30.51 -15.09 -21.70
C GLY A 95 -29.77 -14.80 -20.38
N THR A 96 -29.60 -15.82 -19.53
CA THR A 96 -28.93 -15.73 -18.22
C THR A 96 -27.39 -15.86 -18.30
N GLY A 97 -26.80 -15.67 -19.48
CA GLY A 97 -25.36 -15.83 -19.69
C GLY A 97 -24.87 -15.21 -21.00
N ASN A 98 -23.56 -15.01 -21.08
CA ASN A 98 -22.85 -14.67 -22.31
C ASN A 98 -21.94 -15.81 -22.77
N ILE A 99 -21.89 -16.05 -24.07
CA ILE A 99 -20.95 -16.96 -24.73
C ILE A 99 -19.84 -16.13 -25.36
N VAL A 100 -18.59 -16.43 -24.99
CA VAL A 100 -17.40 -15.83 -25.60
C VAL A 100 -16.82 -16.79 -26.63
N SER A 101 -16.71 -16.33 -27.88
CA SER A 101 -16.10 -17.10 -28.97
C SER A 101 -14.65 -16.65 -29.20
N LEU A 102 -13.69 -17.58 -29.19
CA LEU A 102 -12.28 -17.31 -29.50
C LEU A 102 -11.99 -17.45 -31.01
N TYR A 103 -10.95 -16.78 -31.51
CA TYR A 103 -10.51 -16.91 -32.91
C TYR A 103 -9.99 -18.31 -33.23
N ALA A 104 -9.18 -18.86 -32.33
CA ALA A 104 -8.59 -20.19 -32.42
C ALA A 104 -9.03 -21.05 -31.23
N SER A 105 -9.11 -22.36 -31.45
CA SER A 105 -9.35 -23.31 -30.35
C SER A 105 -8.07 -23.48 -29.55
N PRO A 106 -8.08 -23.24 -28.23
CA PRO A 106 -6.95 -23.54 -27.36
C PRO A 106 -6.55 -25.03 -27.42
N ALA A 107 -5.35 -25.34 -26.96
CA ALA A 107 -4.89 -26.72 -26.83
C ALA A 107 -5.79 -27.51 -25.85
N LEU A 108 -5.89 -28.82 -26.04
CA LEU A 108 -6.63 -29.68 -25.13
C LEU A 108 -6.07 -29.55 -23.71
N GLY A 109 -6.93 -29.18 -22.75
CA GLY A 109 -6.54 -29.01 -21.35
C GLY A 109 -5.95 -27.64 -21.01
N ALA A 110 -5.81 -26.73 -21.99
CA ALA A 110 -5.40 -25.36 -21.73
C ALA A 110 -6.39 -24.66 -20.78
N ILE A 111 -5.88 -23.80 -19.91
CA ILE A 111 -6.71 -23.00 -18.99
C ILE A 111 -7.10 -21.72 -19.71
N VAL A 112 -8.41 -21.49 -19.84
CA VAL A 112 -8.97 -20.26 -20.40
C VAL A 112 -9.58 -19.45 -19.28
N SER A 113 -9.00 -18.29 -19.01
CA SER A 113 -9.44 -17.38 -17.95
C SER A 113 -10.12 -16.15 -18.57
N PHE A 114 -11.33 -15.83 -18.09
CA PHE A 114 -12.11 -14.66 -18.45
C PHE A 114 -12.13 -13.70 -17.26
N CYS A 115 -11.73 -12.45 -17.49
CA CYS A 115 -11.60 -11.45 -16.43
C CYS A 115 -12.22 -10.12 -16.86
N GLN A 116 -13.10 -9.57 -16.03
CA GLN A 116 -13.47 -8.15 -16.02
C GLN A 116 -13.13 -7.59 -14.65
N ILE A 117 -12.56 -6.39 -14.62
CA ILE A 117 -12.04 -5.83 -13.36
C ILE A 117 -13.14 -5.09 -12.59
N GLY A 118 -14.22 -4.69 -13.27
CA GLY A 118 -15.33 -3.97 -12.70
C GLY A 118 -15.20 -2.46 -12.89
N VAL A 119 -16.31 -1.75 -12.65
CA VAL A 119 -16.38 -0.29 -12.72
C VAL A 119 -16.30 0.28 -11.29
N PRO A 120 -15.23 1.00 -10.93
CA PRO A 120 -15.10 1.59 -9.60
C PRO A 120 -16.25 2.54 -9.29
N ARG A 121 -16.70 2.55 -8.04
CA ARG A 121 -17.66 3.53 -7.54
C ARG A 121 -16.92 4.74 -6.98
N TYR A 122 -17.37 5.91 -7.38
CA TYR A 122 -16.86 7.19 -6.88
C TYR A 122 -17.69 7.67 -5.70
N LYS A 123 -17.05 8.35 -4.74
CA LYS A 123 -17.72 8.91 -3.56
C LYS A 123 -18.74 9.96 -3.99
N GLU A 124 -19.99 9.78 -3.60
CA GLU A 124 -21.03 10.81 -3.70
C GLU A 124 -20.67 11.96 -2.75
N GLY A 125 -20.90 13.21 -3.18
CA GLY A 125 -20.63 14.40 -2.37
C GLY A 125 -21.27 14.26 -0.99
N ILE A 126 -20.53 14.57 0.07
CA ILE A 126 -21.10 14.67 1.42
C ILE A 126 -21.98 15.92 1.41
N GLY A 127 -23.28 15.71 1.18
CA GLY A 127 -24.30 16.75 1.09
C GLY A 127 -24.86 16.82 -0.33
N GLY A 128 -26.12 16.41 -0.50
CA GLY A 128 -26.85 16.53 -1.77
C GLY A 128 -27.75 15.34 -2.07
N THR A 129 -28.94 15.30 -1.46
CA THR A 129 -30.04 14.49 -1.98
C THR A 129 -30.45 15.03 -3.35
N GLY A 130 -29.99 14.38 -4.42
CA GLY A 130 -30.59 14.45 -5.73
C GLY A 130 -29.66 14.90 -6.86
N PRO A 131 -30.00 14.60 -8.12
CA PRO A 131 -29.16 14.86 -9.30
C PRO A 131 -29.01 16.34 -9.67
N ASP A 132 -29.67 17.25 -8.93
CA ASP A 132 -29.89 18.65 -9.32
C ASP A 132 -29.23 19.69 -8.40
N THR A 133 -28.48 19.28 -7.35
CA THR A 133 -27.55 20.21 -6.69
C THR A 133 -26.18 20.05 -7.34
N GLY A 134 -25.65 21.14 -7.89
CA GLY A 134 -24.34 21.21 -8.54
C GLY A 134 -23.15 21.00 -7.57
N ASP A 135 -23.26 20.06 -6.64
CA ASP A 135 -22.19 19.60 -5.77
C ASP A 135 -21.22 18.79 -6.63
N GLU A 136 -20.28 19.52 -7.22
CA GLU A 136 -19.24 19.04 -8.12
C GLU A 136 -18.56 17.79 -7.54
N TYR A 137 -18.75 16.68 -8.23
CA TYR A 137 -18.10 15.40 -8.02
C TYR A 137 -16.60 15.54 -7.73
N ASN A 138 -16.09 14.79 -6.76
CA ASN A 138 -14.65 14.75 -6.49
C ASN A 138 -13.92 13.78 -7.42
N GLY A 139 -14.68 12.96 -8.17
CA GLY A 139 -14.14 11.93 -9.06
C GLY A 139 -13.26 10.90 -8.35
N ARG A 140 -13.37 10.77 -7.02
CA ARG A 140 -12.52 9.91 -6.19
C ARG A 140 -13.19 8.58 -5.92
N PRO A 141 -12.53 7.45 -6.17
CA PRO A 141 -13.03 6.18 -5.66
C PRO A 141 -12.96 6.18 -4.13
N TYR A 142 -13.73 5.31 -3.48
CA TYR A 142 -13.62 5.12 -2.04
C TYR A 142 -13.51 3.65 -1.64
N VAL A 143 -13.06 3.45 -0.41
CA VAL A 143 -13.03 2.16 0.26
C VAL A 143 -14.28 2.06 1.11
N GLU A 144 -15.20 1.16 0.77
CA GLU A 144 -16.48 0.97 1.48
C GLU A 144 -16.32 0.10 2.73
N ALA A 145 -15.32 -0.77 2.75
CA ALA A 145 -15.05 -1.67 3.87
C ALA A 145 -13.58 -2.06 3.92
N GLU A 146 -13.12 -2.53 5.07
CA GLU A 146 -11.80 -3.11 5.22
C GLU A 146 -11.70 -4.37 4.36
N GLY A 147 -10.69 -4.44 3.50
CA GLY A 147 -10.39 -5.65 2.73
C GLY A 147 -9.41 -6.53 3.48
N MET A 148 -9.59 -7.83 3.38
CA MET A 148 -8.68 -8.81 3.97
C MET A 148 -7.87 -9.50 2.88
N TYR A 149 -6.59 -9.76 3.15
CA TYR A 149 -5.72 -10.46 2.20
C TYR A 149 -6.31 -11.83 1.88
N PRO A 150 -6.43 -12.17 0.58
CA PRO A 150 -6.87 -13.49 0.19
C PRO A 150 -5.97 -14.59 0.77
N ARG A 151 -6.60 -15.59 1.39
CA ARG A 151 -5.89 -16.65 2.11
C ARG A 151 -6.54 -18.02 1.89
N ASN A 152 -5.73 -19.07 1.91
CA ASN A 152 -6.22 -20.43 1.80
C ASN A 152 -5.37 -21.38 2.68
N PRO A 153 -5.97 -22.33 3.40
CA PRO A 153 -5.20 -23.31 4.16
C PRO A 153 -4.49 -24.27 3.20
N LEU A 154 -3.27 -24.67 3.53
CA LEU A 154 -2.59 -25.73 2.80
C LEU A 154 -3.28 -27.08 3.07
N MET A 155 -3.53 -27.85 2.00
CA MET A 155 -4.22 -29.16 2.08
C MET A 155 -3.57 -30.12 3.09
N TYR A 156 -2.24 -30.12 3.17
CA TYR A 156 -1.44 -30.89 4.13
C TYR A 156 -0.65 -29.96 5.06
N GLY A 157 -1.24 -28.82 5.43
CA GLY A 157 -0.59 -27.76 6.20
C GLY A 157 -0.13 -28.16 7.60
N ASP A 158 -0.64 -29.27 8.15
CA ASP A 158 -0.23 -29.86 9.42
C ASP A 158 1.06 -30.71 9.32
N LEU A 159 1.40 -31.14 8.10
CA LEU A 159 2.62 -31.87 7.77
C LEU A 159 3.62 -31.02 7.01
N TYR A 160 3.25 -29.81 6.62
CA TYR A 160 4.11 -28.89 5.90
C TYR A 160 5.39 -28.60 6.70
N TYR A 161 6.53 -28.61 6.02
CA TYR A 161 7.83 -28.35 6.61
C TYR A 161 8.29 -26.95 6.23
N TYR A 162 8.22 -26.02 7.19
CA TYR A 162 8.64 -24.63 7.00
C TYR A 162 10.15 -24.50 7.22
N ASP A 163 10.90 -24.26 6.16
CA ASP A 163 12.31 -23.87 6.25
C ASP A 163 12.62 -22.81 5.19
N PRO A 164 12.66 -21.52 5.58
CA PRO A 164 12.86 -20.43 4.64
C PRO A 164 14.32 -20.25 4.22
N GLN A 165 15.27 -20.93 4.87
CA GLN A 165 16.70 -20.77 4.63
C GLN A 165 17.25 -21.81 3.65
N HIS A 166 16.59 -22.97 3.55
CA HIS A 166 17.02 -24.04 2.66
C HIS A 166 16.20 -24.11 1.38
N MET A 167 16.86 -23.93 0.25
CA MET A 167 16.21 -23.89 -1.07
C MET A 167 15.44 -25.17 -1.42
N VAL A 168 15.84 -26.33 -0.86
CA VAL A 168 15.22 -27.64 -1.12
C VAL A 168 13.79 -27.73 -0.55
N PHE A 169 13.49 -26.94 0.49
CA PHE A 169 12.20 -26.97 1.18
C PHE A 169 11.31 -25.78 0.80
N ASN A 170 11.72 -25.00 -0.19
CA ASN A 170 10.94 -23.87 -0.66
C ASN A 170 9.61 -24.33 -1.26
N GLU A 171 8.58 -23.52 -1.03
CA GLU A 171 7.33 -23.63 -1.75
C GLU A 171 7.44 -22.95 -3.11
N TYR A 172 6.62 -23.41 -4.05
CA TYR A 172 6.51 -22.85 -5.38
C TYR A 172 5.03 -22.60 -5.65
N CYS A 173 4.63 -21.33 -5.66
CA CYS A 173 3.28 -20.93 -6.05
C CYS A 173 3.27 -20.43 -7.51
N TYR A 174 2.20 -20.78 -8.22
CA TYR A 174 1.95 -20.40 -9.60
C TYR A 174 0.55 -19.79 -9.72
N ALA A 175 0.45 -18.64 -10.38
CA ALA A 175 -0.80 -17.99 -10.75
C ALA A 175 -0.71 -17.60 -12.23
N TYR A 176 -1.80 -17.77 -13.00
CA TYR A 176 -1.81 -17.53 -14.45
C TYR A 176 -0.68 -18.26 -15.20
N GLY A 177 -0.33 -19.48 -14.77
CA GLY A 177 0.78 -20.25 -15.35
C GLY A 177 2.19 -19.67 -15.09
N ARG A 178 2.30 -18.58 -14.33
CA ARG A 178 3.58 -17.93 -13.99
C ARG A 178 3.96 -18.24 -12.55
N ARG A 179 5.26 -18.41 -12.31
CA ARG A 179 5.79 -18.58 -10.96
C ARG A 179 5.73 -17.25 -10.20
N MET A 180 5.15 -17.30 -9.02
CA MET A 180 5.08 -16.18 -8.08
C MET A 180 6.38 -16.07 -7.27
N ARG A 181 6.69 -14.85 -6.82
CA ARG A 181 7.80 -14.56 -5.92
C ARG A 181 7.39 -14.81 -4.47
N ARG A 182 8.18 -15.61 -3.77
CA ARG A 182 8.00 -15.85 -2.34
C ARG A 182 8.54 -14.64 -1.55
N SER A 183 7.76 -14.14 -0.60
CA SER A 183 8.22 -13.20 0.42
C SER A 183 8.38 -13.92 1.75
N VAL A 184 9.52 -13.71 2.40
CA VAL A 184 9.90 -14.41 3.63
C VAL A 184 9.69 -13.49 4.80
N ILE A 185 8.81 -13.90 5.72
CA ILE A 185 8.57 -13.19 6.97
C ILE A 185 9.39 -13.85 8.07
N PRO A 186 10.22 -13.11 8.81
CA PRO A 186 10.98 -13.65 9.94
C PRO A 186 10.05 -14.19 11.04
N ASP A 187 10.40 -15.32 11.64
CA ASP A 187 9.61 -16.00 12.69
C ASP A 187 9.20 -15.08 13.85
N ARG A 188 10.06 -14.13 14.22
CA ARG A 188 9.78 -13.14 15.28
C ARG A 188 8.55 -12.28 14.97
N GLU A 189 8.28 -11.98 13.70
CA GLU A 189 7.18 -11.12 13.28
C GLU A 189 5.87 -11.90 13.22
N TRP A 190 5.95 -13.18 12.83
CA TRP A 190 4.81 -14.08 12.94
C TRP A 190 4.35 -14.30 14.38
N ARG A 191 5.28 -14.45 15.33
CA ARG A 191 4.95 -14.65 16.76
C ARG A 191 4.25 -13.45 17.39
N GLY A 192 4.35 -12.27 16.78
CA GLY A 192 3.68 -11.05 17.22
C GLY A 192 2.22 -10.92 16.80
N VAL A 193 1.73 -11.84 15.97
CA VAL A 193 0.35 -11.83 15.43
C VAL A 193 -0.59 -12.56 16.38
N ASP A 194 -1.50 -11.81 17.00
CA ASP A 194 -2.54 -12.33 17.91
C ASP A 194 -3.97 -11.87 17.53
N SER A 195 -4.09 -11.07 16.46
CA SER A 195 -5.36 -10.55 15.92
C SER A 195 -5.34 -10.54 14.39
N ASP A 196 -6.52 -10.58 13.75
CA ASP A 196 -6.63 -10.40 12.30
C ASP A 196 -6.09 -9.03 11.87
N GLU A 197 -6.30 -7.97 12.66
CA GLU A 197 -5.74 -6.63 12.40
C GLU A 197 -4.21 -6.68 12.26
N LYS A 198 -3.51 -7.33 13.20
CA LYS A 198 -2.04 -7.47 13.13
C LYS A 198 -1.59 -8.35 11.97
N LEU A 199 -2.38 -9.36 11.62
CA LEU A 199 -2.10 -10.22 10.47
C LEU A 199 -2.19 -9.41 9.18
N GLU A 200 -3.25 -8.62 8.98
CA GLU A 200 -3.42 -7.77 7.80
C GLU A 200 -2.31 -6.72 7.71
N THR A 201 -1.91 -6.11 8.83
CA THR A 201 -0.74 -5.19 8.87
C THR A 201 0.55 -5.90 8.46
N LEU A 202 0.79 -7.11 8.97
CA LEU A 202 1.98 -7.91 8.62
C LEU A 202 1.97 -8.26 7.12
N LEU A 203 0.84 -8.74 6.60
CA LEU A 203 0.73 -9.09 5.18
C LEU A 203 0.87 -7.87 4.27
N SER A 204 0.34 -6.72 4.68
CA SER A 204 0.50 -5.47 3.94
C SER A 204 1.96 -5.02 3.83
N LYS A 205 2.77 -5.28 4.86
CA LYS A 205 4.21 -5.02 4.82
C LYS A 205 4.95 -5.90 3.79
N TYR A 206 4.59 -7.19 3.69
CA TYR A 206 5.36 -8.17 2.91
C TYR A 206 4.80 -8.46 1.51
N ILE A 207 3.49 -8.31 1.33
CA ILE A 207 2.78 -8.46 0.05
C ILE A 207 2.42 -7.06 -0.48
N GLY A 208 1.78 -6.25 0.36
CA GLY A 208 1.27 -4.93 -0.01
C GLY A 208 0.36 -5.00 -1.24
N TYR A 209 0.52 -4.04 -2.15
CA TYR A 209 -0.16 -4.02 -3.45
C TYR A 209 0.68 -4.61 -4.58
N SER A 210 1.55 -5.57 -4.26
CA SER A 210 2.29 -6.35 -5.29
C SER A 210 1.35 -7.35 -5.93
N ASN A 211 1.55 -7.67 -7.21
CA ASN A 211 0.70 -8.63 -7.93
C ASN A 211 1.35 -10.00 -8.14
N ASP A 212 2.63 -10.12 -7.77
CA ASP A 212 3.49 -11.29 -8.04
C ASP A 212 4.06 -11.90 -6.76
N VAL A 213 3.63 -11.46 -5.58
CA VAL A 213 4.20 -11.88 -4.29
C VAL A 213 3.21 -12.71 -3.50
N TYR A 214 3.67 -13.81 -2.91
CA TYR A 214 2.91 -14.61 -1.93
C TYR A 214 3.72 -14.89 -0.67
N VAL A 215 3.02 -15.22 0.41
CA VAL A 215 3.59 -15.58 1.71
C VAL A 215 2.96 -16.89 2.19
N VAL A 216 3.76 -17.74 2.84
CA VAL A 216 3.27 -18.96 3.51
C VAL A 216 3.59 -18.86 5.00
N SER A 217 2.62 -19.16 5.87
CA SER A 217 2.85 -19.16 7.31
C SER A 217 3.54 -20.45 7.77
N PRO A 218 4.34 -20.38 8.84
CA PRO A 218 4.87 -21.58 9.48
C PRO A 218 3.74 -22.44 10.07
N ASN A 219 4.01 -23.73 10.18
CA ASN A 219 3.08 -24.77 10.65
C ASN A 219 2.93 -24.82 12.19
N ASP A 220 3.85 -24.19 12.92
CA ASP A 220 3.92 -24.24 14.38
C ASP A 220 3.27 -23.02 15.06
N LEU A 221 2.66 -22.13 14.26
CA LEU A 221 2.02 -20.91 14.76
C LEU A 221 0.50 -21.07 14.73
N ALA A 222 -0.12 -21.04 15.91
CA ALA A 222 -1.57 -20.92 16.05
C ALA A 222 -1.99 -19.49 15.67
N ILE A 223 -2.19 -19.23 14.37
CA ILE A 223 -2.41 -17.88 13.83
C ILE A 223 -3.85 -17.36 14.07
N PHE A 224 -4.77 -18.08 14.73
CA PHE A 224 -6.20 -17.71 14.73
C PHE A 224 -6.75 -17.13 16.04
N PRO A 225 -7.27 -15.88 15.99
CA PRO A 225 -8.18 -15.30 16.97
C PRO A 225 -9.66 -15.57 16.61
N HIS A 226 -10.48 -15.60 17.66
CA HIS A 226 -11.93 -15.83 17.83
C HIS A 226 -12.96 -15.66 16.67
N ALA A 227 -12.70 -14.91 15.61
CA ALA A 227 -13.72 -14.50 14.61
C ALA A 227 -14.02 -15.57 13.54
N GLU A 228 -13.02 -16.33 13.09
CA GLU A 228 -13.23 -17.45 12.15
C GLU A 228 -13.76 -18.70 12.86
N GLN A 229 -13.49 -18.83 14.17
CA GLN A 229 -14.19 -19.79 15.04
C GLN A 229 -15.69 -19.48 15.07
N LEU A 230 -16.08 -18.22 15.26
CA LEU A 230 -17.49 -17.79 15.26
C LEU A 230 -18.16 -17.94 13.89
N ARG A 231 -17.44 -17.75 12.77
CA ARG A 231 -18.00 -17.98 11.43
C ARG A 231 -18.19 -19.47 11.14
N LEU A 232 -17.26 -20.32 11.56
CA LEU A 232 -17.41 -21.79 11.51
C LEU A 232 -18.50 -22.28 12.48
N GLN A 233 -18.72 -21.57 13.59
CA GLN A 233 -19.83 -21.78 14.52
C GLN A 233 -21.18 -21.37 13.89
N ALA A 234 -21.26 -20.19 13.26
CA ALA A 234 -22.48 -19.67 12.66
C ALA A 234 -22.95 -20.48 11.44
N VAL A 235 -22.02 -21.04 10.66
CA VAL A 235 -22.35 -22.01 9.60
C VAL A 235 -22.91 -23.30 10.23
N ALA A 236 -22.35 -23.77 11.35
CA ALA A 236 -22.86 -24.93 12.08
C ALA A 236 -24.24 -24.68 12.73
N ASP A 237 -24.48 -23.47 13.22
CA ASP A 237 -25.77 -23.09 13.84
C ASP A 237 -26.86 -22.92 12.79
N SER A 238 -26.52 -22.45 11.58
CA SER A 238 -27.45 -22.36 10.44
C SER A 238 -27.90 -23.71 9.86
N GLU A 239 -27.16 -24.78 10.15
CA GLU A 239 -27.50 -26.15 9.73
C GLU A 239 -28.30 -26.93 10.79
N SER A 240 -28.56 -26.33 11.96
CA SER A 240 -29.25 -26.98 13.07
C SER A 240 -30.78 -26.79 13.09
N GLY A 241 -31.37 -26.10 12.11
CA GLY A 241 -32.83 -25.90 12.08
C GLY A 241 -33.42 -25.43 10.76
N ALA A 242 -34.21 -26.33 10.14
CA ALA A 242 -35.25 -26.13 9.13
C ALA A 242 -34.82 -25.84 7.68
N ASN A 243 -34.90 -26.91 6.87
CA ASN A 243 -35.26 -26.96 5.44
C ASN A 243 -35.05 -25.69 4.60
N ASN A 244 -33.94 -25.62 3.87
CA ASN A 244 -33.93 -25.12 2.49
C ASN A 244 -32.78 -25.75 1.69
N TYR A 245 -33.15 -26.56 0.71
CA TYR A 245 -32.28 -27.21 -0.26
C TYR A 245 -31.67 -26.16 -1.21
N CYS A 246 -30.34 -26.07 -1.27
CA CYS A 246 -29.63 -25.52 -2.43
C CYS A 246 -28.76 -26.63 -3.05
N PRO A 247 -29.13 -27.21 -4.20
CA PRO A 247 -28.37 -28.30 -4.81
C PRO A 247 -27.20 -27.73 -5.63
N GLY A 248 -25.96 -28.18 -5.38
CA GLY A 248 -24.89 -27.98 -6.37
C GLY A 248 -23.43 -27.89 -5.93
N VAL A 249 -23.07 -27.98 -4.64
CA VAL A 249 -21.66 -27.90 -4.21
C VAL A 249 -21.16 -29.28 -3.75
N PRO A 250 -20.17 -29.91 -4.41
CA PRO A 250 -19.55 -31.12 -3.91
C PRO A 250 -18.82 -30.84 -2.60
N GLY A 251 -19.26 -31.49 -1.52
CA GLY A 251 -18.82 -31.23 -0.16
C GLY A 251 -17.38 -31.64 0.15
N PHE A 252 -16.65 -30.73 0.79
CA PHE A 252 -15.55 -31.06 1.70
C PHE A 252 -16.16 -31.37 3.07
N TYR A 253 -16.42 -32.64 3.35
CA TYR A 253 -16.79 -33.08 4.70
C TYR A 253 -15.52 -33.35 5.51
N ALA A 254 -15.08 -32.39 6.31
CA ALA A 254 -14.08 -32.63 7.36
C ALA A 254 -14.81 -32.78 8.71
N LEU A 255 -14.55 -33.90 9.39
CA LEU A 255 -15.14 -34.26 10.69
C LEU A 255 -14.78 -33.23 11.78
N PRO A 256 -15.62 -33.06 12.84
CA PRO A 256 -15.44 -32.05 13.88
C PRO A 256 -14.09 -32.11 14.63
N GLU A 257 -13.47 -33.29 14.74
CA GLU A 257 -12.19 -33.49 15.44
C GLU A 257 -10.96 -32.96 14.68
N GLU A 258 -11.08 -32.62 13.39
CA GLU A 258 -9.96 -32.09 12.58
C GLU A 258 -9.84 -30.55 12.60
N ARG A 259 -10.74 -29.87 13.32
CA ARG A 259 -10.88 -28.41 13.33
C ARG A 259 -9.86 -27.67 14.20
N ASN A 260 -9.10 -28.38 15.06
CA ASN A 260 -8.08 -27.82 15.97
C ASN A 260 -6.62 -28.09 15.56
N LYS A 261 -6.37 -28.62 14.36
CA LYS A 261 -4.98 -28.82 13.90
C LYS A 261 -4.39 -27.48 13.45
N ILE A 262 -3.21 -27.13 13.98
CA ILE A 262 -2.41 -26.02 13.47
C ILE A 262 -2.13 -26.31 11.99
N ARG A 263 -2.60 -25.42 11.11
CA ARG A 263 -2.44 -25.56 9.66
C ARG A 263 -1.68 -24.34 9.16
N SER A 264 -0.71 -24.56 8.29
CA SER A 264 -0.12 -23.48 7.50
C SER A 264 -1.08 -22.93 6.46
N TRP A 265 -0.97 -21.63 6.23
CA TRP A 265 -1.77 -20.86 5.29
C TRP A 265 -0.89 -20.25 4.22
N ILE A 266 -1.43 -20.16 3.01
CA ILE A 266 -0.88 -19.33 1.95
C ILE A 266 -1.71 -18.04 1.86
N PHE A 267 -1.00 -16.92 1.79
CA PHE A 267 -1.54 -15.57 1.63
C PHE A 267 -1.13 -15.03 0.27
N MET A 268 -2.10 -14.41 -0.40
CA MET A 268 -2.02 -14.00 -1.79
C MET A 268 -2.38 -12.52 -1.92
N PRO A 269 -1.91 -11.84 -2.98
CA PRO A 269 -2.21 -10.44 -3.19
C PRO A 269 -3.67 -10.23 -3.58
N TYR A 270 -4.20 -9.03 -3.30
CA TYR A 270 -5.59 -8.67 -3.59
C TYR A 270 -6.01 -8.89 -5.05
N SER A 271 -5.09 -8.67 -5.99
CA SER A 271 -5.32 -8.86 -7.43
C SER A 271 -5.56 -10.31 -7.85
N LEU A 272 -5.25 -11.28 -6.98
CA LEU A 272 -5.51 -12.70 -7.23
C LEU A 272 -6.80 -13.20 -6.57
N GLN A 273 -7.66 -12.29 -6.10
CA GLN A 273 -8.98 -12.66 -5.63
C GLN A 273 -9.75 -13.45 -6.70
N ASN A 274 -10.28 -14.61 -6.32
CA ASN A 274 -10.99 -15.58 -7.15
C ASN A 274 -10.14 -16.29 -8.24
N VAL A 275 -8.82 -16.06 -8.28
CA VAL A 275 -7.91 -16.72 -9.23
C VAL A 275 -7.56 -18.12 -8.74
N THR A 276 -7.56 -19.12 -9.62
CA THR A 276 -7.03 -20.45 -9.28
C THR A 276 -5.52 -20.42 -9.33
N CYS A 277 -4.90 -20.78 -8.22
CA CYS A 277 -3.45 -20.87 -8.07
C CYS A 277 -3.05 -22.32 -7.85
N ARG A 278 -1.82 -22.67 -8.24
CA ARG A 278 -1.20 -23.96 -7.94
C ARG A 278 -0.08 -23.74 -6.95
N ILE A 279 0.03 -24.58 -5.94
CA ILE A 279 1.15 -24.57 -5.00
C ILE A 279 1.78 -25.95 -4.90
N GLU A 280 3.10 -25.99 -4.83
CA GLU A 280 3.91 -27.16 -4.52
C GLU A 280 4.75 -26.84 -3.28
N TYR A 281 4.78 -27.76 -2.31
CA TYR A 281 5.48 -27.58 -1.03
C TYR A 281 5.91 -28.91 -0.44
N VAL A 282 6.93 -28.89 0.42
CA VAL A 282 7.43 -30.08 1.09
C VAL A 282 6.61 -30.37 2.34
N THR A 283 6.24 -31.63 2.50
CA THR A 283 5.66 -32.17 3.73
C THR A 283 6.63 -33.15 4.37
N ARG A 284 6.64 -33.23 5.71
CA ARG A 284 7.42 -34.19 6.46
C ARG A 284 6.49 -35.21 7.10
N ASN A 285 6.65 -36.47 6.72
CA ASN A 285 5.90 -37.56 7.31
C ASN A 285 6.32 -37.73 8.79
N ARG A 286 5.37 -37.63 9.72
CA ARG A 286 5.65 -37.70 11.17
C ARG A 286 6.13 -39.08 11.63
N LEU A 287 5.79 -40.15 10.91
CA LEU A 287 6.14 -41.53 11.28
C LEU A 287 7.50 -41.96 10.72
N THR A 288 7.81 -41.58 9.48
CA THR A 288 9.03 -42.01 8.79
C THR A 288 10.12 -40.93 8.76
N GLY A 289 9.77 -39.68 9.06
CA GLY A 289 10.66 -38.53 8.94
C GLY A 289 11.02 -38.15 7.50
N GLN A 290 10.48 -38.85 6.50
CA GLN A 290 10.75 -38.61 5.09
C GLN A 290 10.05 -37.35 4.59
N HIS A 291 10.71 -36.67 3.65
CA HIS A 291 10.19 -35.48 2.99
C HIS A 291 9.55 -35.88 1.66
N GLU A 292 8.33 -35.39 1.43
CA GLU A 292 7.59 -35.61 0.18
C GLU A 292 7.08 -34.27 -0.36
N MET A 293 7.27 -34.06 -1.66
CA MET A 293 6.63 -32.96 -2.37
C MET A 293 5.13 -33.25 -2.50
N LYS A 294 4.32 -32.31 -2.01
CA LYS A 294 2.87 -32.29 -2.18
C LYS A 294 2.46 -30.98 -2.83
N GLY A 295 1.22 -30.91 -3.29
CA GLY A 295 0.71 -29.71 -3.93
C GLY A 295 -0.71 -29.90 -4.42
N GLY A 296 -1.27 -28.82 -4.95
CA GLY A 296 -2.62 -28.81 -5.49
C GLY A 296 -3.01 -27.47 -6.09
N GLU A 297 -4.14 -27.48 -6.79
CA GLU A 297 -4.83 -26.28 -7.27
C GLU A 297 -5.80 -25.79 -6.17
N PHE A 298 -5.90 -24.48 -5.97
CA PHE A 298 -6.83 -23.88 -5.03
C PHE A 298 -7.31 -22.51 -5.54
N ALA A 299 -8.56 -22.17 -5.23
CA ALA A 299 -9.10 -20.85 -5.54
C ALA A 299 -8.80 -19.88 -4.39
N VAL A 300 -8.19 -18.76 -4.70
CA VAL A 300 -7.79 -17.75 -3.74
C VAL A 300 -9.00 -16.90 -3.34
N ARG A 301 -9.30 -16.80 -2.04
CA ARG A 301 -10.45 -16.02 -1.54
C ARG A 301 -10.10 -15.22 -0.29
N SER A 302 -10.53 -13.97 -0.26
CA SER A 302 -10.60 -13.15 0.95
C SER A 302 -11.68 -13.69 1.89
N PRO A 303 -11.42 -13.82 3.21
CA PRO A 303 -12.40 -14.29 4.18
C PRO A 303 -13.70 -13.50 4.13
N ASN A 304 -13.63 -12.17 4.07
CA ASN A 304 -14.83 -11.31 4.02
C ASN A 304 -15.36 -11.08 2.60
N GLY A 305 -14.74 -11.71 1.59
CA GLY A 305 -15.08 -11.53 0.18
C GLY A 305 -14.73 -10.15 -0.39
N LYS A 306 -14.09 -9.28 0.41
CA LYS A 306 -13.71 -7.92 0.04
C LYS A 306 -12.18 -7.81 0.02
N VAL A 307 -11.67 -7.11 -0.97
CA VAL A 307 -10.25 -6.88 -1.21
C VAL A 307 -10.01 -5.43 -1.59
N ILE A 308 -8.82 -4.89 -1.36
CA ILE A 308 -8.49 -3.50 -1.71
C ILE A 308 -7.60 -3.49 -2.94
N TYR A 309 -8.05 -2.81 -3.99
CA TYR A 309 -7.29 -2.65 -5.23
C TYR A 309 -6.51 -1.35 -5.21
N ASN A 310 -5.35 -1.33 -5.86
CA ASN A 310 -4.47 -0.17 -5.97
C ASN A 310 -3.67 -0.18 -7.29
N ASP A 311 -4.38 -0.48 -8.37
CA ASP A 311 -3.87 -0.74 -9.72
C ASP A 311 -4.37 0.28 -10.76
N ARG A 312 -5.03 1.35 -10.30
CA ARG A 312 -5.55 2.45 -11.12
C ARG A 312 -4.94 3.79 -10.69
N PHE A 313 -4.68 4.65 -11.67
CA PHE A 313 -4.14 5.99 -11.49
C PHE A 313 -5.25 7.04 -11.27
N PHE A 314 -6.41 6.88 -11.92
CA PHE A 314 -7.55 7.78 -11.95
C PHE A 314 -7.24 9.18 -12.55
N PRO A 315 -6.98 9.27 -13.87
CA PRO A 315 -6.48 10.49 -14.52
C PRO A 315 -7.46 11.69 -14.50
N HIS A 316 -8.74 11.44 -14.24
CA HIS A 316 -9.79 12.47 -14.25
C HIS A 316 -10.19 12.93 -12.84
N THR A 317 -9.54 12.42 -11.80
CA THR A 317 -9.80 12.79 -10.41
C THR A 317 -9.18 14.14 -10.08
N TYR A 318 -9.87 14.94 -9.25
CA TYR A 318 -9.31 16.19 -8.75
C TYR A 318 -8.20 15.93 -7.72
N MET A 319 -7.09 16.66 -7.85
CA MET A 319 -6.01 16.66 -6.86
C MET A 319 -6.40 17.51 -5.64
N LEU A 320 -6.22 16.94 -4.45
CA LEU A 320 -6.38 17.68 -3.19
C LEU A 320 -5.13 18.49 -2.88
N ARG A 321 -5.31 19.57 -2.12
CA ARG A 321 -4.18 20.38 -1.65
C ARG A 321 -3.17 19.58 -0.83
N ALA A 322 -3.64 18.66 0.00
CA ALA A 322 -2.80 17.72 0.74
C ALA A 322 -1.94 16.84 -0.17
N GLU A 323 -2.50 16.30 -1.25
CA GLU A 323 -1.75 15.43 -2.18
C GLU A 323 -0.71 16.19 -2.98
N ALA A 324 -1.04 17.42 -3.39
CA ALA A 324 -0.07 18.30 -4.01
C ALA A 324 1.12 18.54 -3.06
N ALA A 325 0.86 18.74 -1.76
CA ALA A 325 1.91 18.88 -0.76
C ALA A 325 2.73 17.59 -0.56
N ILE A 326 2.09 16.42 -0.51
CA ILE A 326 2.79 15.13 -0.46
C ILE A 326 3.70 14.96 -1.68
N LEU A 327 3.18 15.21 -2.88
CA LEU A 327 3.96 15.10 -4.13
C LEU A 327 5.16 16.06 -4.12
N MET A 328 4.95 17.31 -3.71
CA MET A 328 6.03 18.28 -3.55
C MET A 328 7.06 17.83 -2.50
N ASN A 329 6.63 17.26 -1.38
CA ASN A 329 7.53 16.76 -0.34
C ASN A 329 8.38 15.57 -0.85
N LYS A 330 7.78 14.66 -1.60
CA LYS A 330 8.50 13.56 -2.26
C LYS A 330 9.58 14.07 -3.23
N ILE A 331 9.23 15.04 -4.08
CA ILE A 331 10.18 15.67 -5.00
C ILE A 331 11.28 16.40 -4.23
N ARG A 332 10.92 17.13 -3.17
CA ARG A 332 11.86 17.79 -2.25
C ARG A 332 12.87 16.80 -1.69
N LYS A 333 12.41 15.67 -1.13
CA LYS A 333 13.29 14.62 -0.57
C LYS A 333 14.27 14.11 -1.62
N SER A 334 13.79 13.85 -2.85
CA SER A 334 14.66 13.46 -3.96
C SER A 334 15.72 14.52 -4.29
N PHE A 335 15.36 15.81 -4.30
CA PHE A 335 16.33 16.88 -4.54
C PHE A 335 17.39 16.99 -3.45
N TYR A 336 17.00 16.96 -2.19
CA TYR A 336 17.97 16.96 -1.10
C TYR A 336 18.91 15.75 -1.17
N ALA A 337 18.38 14.54 -1.40
CA ALA A 337 19.21 13.34 -1.55
C ALA A 337 20.23 13.44 -2.69
N ARG A 338 19.90 14.14 -3.78
CA ARG A 338 20.78 14.29 -4.96
C ARG A 338 21.76 15.45 -4.88
N PHE A 339 21.37 16.55 -4.23
CA PHE A 339 22.08 17.83 -4.31
C PHE A 339 22.69 18.30 -2.98
N THR A 340 22.65 17.45 -1.95
CA THR A 340 23.35 17.67 -0.68
C THR A 340 24.23 16.46 -0.34
N ASP A 341 25.24 16.68 0.52
CA ASP A 341 26.19 15.66 1.00
C ASP A 341 25.55 14.66 2.00
N TYR A 342 24.29 14.32 1.78
CA TYR A 342 23.50 13.48 2.66
C TYR A 342 23.73 11.99 2.34
N ASP A 343 24.32 11.25 3.28
CA ASP A 343 24.70 9.83 3.14
C ASP A 343 23.52 8.84 3.29
N GLY A 344 22.27 9.29 3.12
CA GLY A 344 21.11 8.41 2.91
C GLY A 344 19.91 8.73 3.79
N TYR A 345 18.71 8.73 3.15
CA TYR A 345 17.43 8.92 3.82
C TYR A 345 17.09 7.69 4.64
N LYS A 346 17.17 7.81 5.97
CA LYS A 346 16.58 6.83 6.89
C LYS A 346 15.33 7.45 7.50
N LEU A 347 14.19 6.83 7.28
CA LEU A 347 12.92 7.25 7.87
C LEU A 347 12.98 6.84 9.35
N ASN A 348 13.64 7.66 10.18
CA ASN A 348 13.79 7.31 11.58
C ASN A 348 12.47 7.52 12.32
N LYS A 349 11.74 6.42 12.45
CA LYS A 349 10.71 6.24 13.47
C LYS A 349 11.38 6.30 14.84
N TYR A 350 10.69 6.74 15.90
CA TYR A 350 11.21 6.59 17.26
C TYR A 350 10.15 6.06 18.18
N CYS A 351 10.57 5.17 19.08
CA CYS A 351 9.79 4.75 20.21
C CYS A 351 10.09 5.71 21.38
N ALA A 352 9.06 6.17 22.10
CA ALA A 352 9.20 7.13 23.20
C ALA A 352 9.96 6.59 24.44
N ASN A 353 10.48 5.37 24.38
CA ASN A 353 11.15 4.71 25.50
C ASN A 353 12.69 4.76 25.31
N PRO A 354 13.50 5.26 26.27
CA PRO A 354 14.94 5.54 26.13
C PRO A 354 15.90 4.35 25.86
N GLY A 355 15.42 3.19 25.39
CA GLY A 355 16.23 2.01 25.08
C GLY A 355 15.79 1.24 23.83
N CYS A 356 14.87 1.80 23.03
CA CYS A 356 14.29 1.13 21.87
C CYS A 356 14.89 1.69 20.57
N VAL A 357 15.69 0.89 19.86
CA VAL A 357 16.19 1.25 18.52
C VAL A 357 15.05 1.03 17.52
N ALA A 358 14.62 2.10 16.86
CA ALA A 358 13.62 2.01 15.81
C ALA A 358 14.31 1.74 14.47
N TYR A 359 13.78 0.75 13.74
CA TYR A 359 14.17 0.48 12.36
C TYR A 359 13.04 0.94 11.45
N ASP A 360 13.43 1.38 10.25
CA ASP A 360 12.54 1.64 9.10
C ASP A 360 11.48 0.56 9.00
N GLN A 361 10.20 0.94 9.10
CA GLN A 361 9.11 0.35 8.33
C GLN A 361 7.73 0.88 8.70
N TYR A 362 7.02 1.28 7.64
CA TYR A 362 5.57 1.17 7.44
C TYR A 362 4.78 2.48 7.44
N HIS A 363 3.97 2.68 6.40
CA HIS A 363 2.86 3.63 6.31
C HIS A 363 1.62 2.76 6.12
N ASP A 364 0.76 2.71 7.12
CA ASP A 364 -0.60 2.18 6.90
C ASP A 364 -1.37 3.26 6.15
N ILE A 365 -1.97 2.92 5.02
CA ILE A 365 -2.81 3.86 4.26
C ILE A 365 -4.26 3.76 4.74
N ASN A 366 -4.61 2.72 5.52
CA ASN A 366 -6.01 2.42 5.84
C ASN A 366 -6.37 2.50 7.33
N GLN A 367 -5.43 2.52 8.29
CA GLN A 367 -5.80 2.59 9.72
C GLN A 367 -4.89 3.40 10.66
N ASP A 368 -3.90 4.16 10.19
CA ASP A 368 -3.07 5.07 11.01
C ASP A 368 -2.58 4.49 12.37
N ARG A 369 -2.30 3.18 12.53
CA ARG A 369 -1.76 2.61 13.79
C ARG A 369 -0.32 2.14 13.60
N GLU A 370 0.59 2.60 14.47
CA GLU A 370 1.99 2.16 14.50
C GLU A 370 2.38 1.70 15.93
N TYR A 371 2.99 0.51 16.06
CA TYR A 371 3.27 -0.17 17.33
C TYR A 371 4.77 -0.31 17.61
N CYS A 372 5.23 0.10 18.81
CA CYS A 372 6.61 -0.15 19.27
C CYS A 372 6.71 -1.48 20.02
N PHE A 373 7.44 -2.44 19.44
CA PHE A 373 7.49 -3.82 19.92
C PHE A 373 8.41 -4.07 21.14
N PHE A 374 9.25 -3.11 21.54
CA PHE A 374 10.24 -3.34 22.60
C PHE A 374 9.75 -3.02 24.03
N CYS A 375 8.61 -2.32 24.23
CA CYS A 375 8.17 -1.92 25.58
C CYS A 375 7.03 -2.76 26.18
N GLY A 376 6.40 -3.67 25.42
CA GLY A 376 5.32 -4.54 25.94
C GLY A 376 4.11 -3.80 26.55
N SER A 377 3.98 -2.49 26.32
CA SER A 377 2.96 -1.62 26.92
C SER A 377 2.02 -1.10 25.83
N LEU A 378 0.71 -1.20 26.09
CA LEU A 378 -0.40 -0.73 25.24
C LEU A 378 -0.62 0.79 25.32
N ASP A 379 0.14 1.52 26.13
CA ASP A 379 -0.12 2.95 26.42
C ASP A 379 0.76 3.94 25.64
N TYR A 380 1.62 3.47 24.74
CA TYR A 380 2.53 4.33 23.98
C TYR A 380 2.31 4.18 22.47
N PRO A 381 1.45 5.01 21.84
CA PRO A 381 1.39 5.07 20.38
C PRO A 381 2.78 5.41 19.84
N MET A 382 3.24 4.74 18.78
CA MET A 382 4.40 5.25 18.03
C MET A 382 4.01 6.62 17.51
N LYS A 383 4.57 7.66 18.12
CA LYS A 383 4.49 9.00 17.58
C LYS A 383 5.40 9.03 16.36
N ARG A 384 4.82 8.95 15.16
CA ARG A 384 5.47 9.63 14.04
C ARG A 384 5.68 11.07 14.46
N ALA A 385 6.84 11.57 14.14
CA ALA A 385 7.14 12.97 14.19
C ALA A 385 7.94 13.26 12.94
N ALA A 386 7.87 14.50 12.50
CA ALA A 386 8.92 15.05 11.66
C ALA A 386 10.20 14.92 12.49
N ILE A 387 11.00 13.90 12.20
CA ILE A 387 12.20 13.59 12.94
C ILE A 387 13.39 13.77 12.03
N LEU A 388 14.25 14.66 12.48
CA LEU A 388 15.58 14.81 11.95
C LEU A 388 16.46 13.75 12.64
N ASP A 389 17.10 12.89 11.86
CA ASP A 389 18.23 12.08 12.33
C ASP A 389 19.20 11.86 11.17
N GLU A 390 20.18 12.73 11.08
CA GLU A 390 21.09 12.82 9.95
C GLU A 390 22.52 12.78 10.46
N THR A 391 23.37 12.00 9.81
CA THR A 391 24.80 11.95 10.13
C THR A 391 25.60 12.30 8.89
N TYR A 392 26.56 13.20 9.06
CA TYR A 392 27.45 13.68 8.01
C TYR A 392 28.90 13.39 8.40
N THR A 393 29.75 13.18 7.40
CA THR A 393 31.21 13.20 7.58
C THR A 393 31.72 14.57 7.13
N ALA A 394 32.26 15.35 8.07
CA ALA A 394 32.73 16.69 7.79
C ALA A 394 34.03 16.65 6.96
N CYS A 395 34.10 17.49 5.94
CA CYS A 395 35.38 17.82 5.30
C CYS A 395 36.14 18.84 6.17
N GLY A 396 37.46 18.82 6.11
CA GLY A 396 38.30 19.76 6.86
C GLY A 396 37.87 21.23 6.68
N GLY A 397 37.48 21.89 7.78
CA GLY A 397 37.03 23.30 7.77
C GLY A 397 35.55 23.50 7.45
N GLN A 398 34.78 22.44 7.20
CA GLN A 398 33.33 22.52 7.02
C GLN A 398 32.66 22.97 8.31
N ASN A 399 31.83 24.00 8.21
CA ASN A 399 31.11 24.58 9.34
C ASN A 399 29.64 24.85 9.03
N VAL A 400 29.13 24.44 7.87
CA VAL A 400 27.72 24.56 7.52
C VAL A 400 27.23 23.21 7.02
N PHE A 401 26.13 22.76 7.62
CA PHE A 401 25.43 21.54 7.26
C PHE A 401 24.03 21.92 6.81
N LYS A 402 23.62 21.42 5.64
CA LYS A 402 22.24 21.51 5.16
C LYS A 402 21.53 20.23 5.57
N LEU A 403 20.41 20.39 6.24
CA LEU A 403 19.62 19.31 6.80
C LEU A 403 18.33 19.15 6.01
N MET A 404 17.78 17.94 5.91
CA MET A 404 16.48 17.71 5.24
C MET A 404 15.30 18.22 6.07
N GLY A 405 15.57 18.77 7.25
CA GLY A 405 14.72 19.65 8.04
C GLY A 405 13.55 18.94 8.73
N CYS A 406 13.46 19.11 10.06
CA CYS A 406 12.39 18.63 10.93
C CYS A 406 12.51 19.22 12.37
N PHE A 407 13.12 20.39 12.54
CA PHE A 407 13.27 21.03 13.86
C PHE A 407 12.74 22.46 13.83
N ASP A 408 12.32 22.95 14.98
CA ASP A 408 11.85 24.32 15.13
C ASP A 408 13.08 25.22 15.40
N PRO A 409 13.41 26.17 14.52
CA PRO A 409 14.55 27.05 14.72
C PRO A 409 14.39 27.99 15.93
N GLU A 410 13.15 28.22 16.38
CA GLU A 410 12.86 29.08 17.52
C GLU A 410 12.93 28.32 18.86
N ASP A 411 12.78 27.00 18.81
CA ASP A 411 12.91 26.12 19.98
C ASP A 411 14.18 25.27 19.88
N ALA A 412 15.27 25.79 20.45
CA ALA A 412 16.55 25.12 20.53
C ALA A 412 16.51 23.75 21.25
N SER A 413 15.45 23.46 22.03
CA SER A 413 15.26 22.14 22.64
C SER A 413 14.90 21.05 21.63
N THR A 414 14.46 21.44 20.43
CA THR A 414 14.07 20.52 19.36
C THR A 414 15.25 20.01 18.53
N LEU A 415 16.46 20.55 18.68
CA LEU A 415 17.65 20.15 17.93
C LEU A 415 18.81 19.79 18.86
N THR A 416 19.24 18.54 18.79
CA THR A 416 20.45 18.02 19.43
C THR A 416 21.53 17.79 18.37
N VAL A 417 22.71 18.36 18.58
CA VAL A 417 23.87 18.19 17.69
C VAL A 417 24.92 17.35 18.41
N LYS A 418 25.45 16.33 17.72
CA LYS A 418 26.53 15.47 18.21
C LYS A 418 27.73 15.56 17.29
N VAL A 419 28.93 15.63 17.83
CA VAL A 419 30.19 15.53 17.08
C VAL A 419 30.97 14.35 17.64
N ASN A 420 31.31 13.39 16.78
CA ASN A 420 32.00 12.14 17.15
C ASN A 420 31.29 11.36 18.29
N GLY A 421 29.96 11.45 18.35
CA GLY A 421 29.12 10.80 19.36
C GLY A 421 28.84 11.65 20.61
N GLU A 422 29.54 12.76 20.80
CA GLU A 422 29.36 13.65 21.95
C GLU A 422 28.38 14.79 21.64
N THR A 423 27.38 14.98 22.50
CA THR A 423 26.44 16.11 22.37
C THR A 423 27.16 17.42 22.67
N ILE A 424 27.10 18.36 21.73
CA ILE A 424 27.67 19.70 21.91
C ILE A 424 26.61 20.70 22.39
N PRO A 425 26.99 21.68 23.23
CA PRO A 425 26.06 22.69 23.71
C PRO A 425 25.59 23.66 22.61
N SER A 426 24.38 24.20 22.75
CA SER A 426 23.71 25.06 21.78
C SER A 426 24.43 26.37 21.46
N ASN A 427 25.38 26.80 22.31
CA ASN A 427 26.22 27.96 22.06
C ASN A 427 27.40 27.69 21.11
N LEU A 428 27.60 26.45 20.63
CA LEU A 428 28.63 26.09 19.66
C LEU A 428 28.10 25.89 18.23
N TYR A 429 26.80 26.07 18.03
CA TYR A 429 26.18 26.06 16.71
C TYR A 429 25.08 27.11 16.61
N GLN A 430 24.72 27.46 15.39
CA GLN A 430 23.63 28.38 15.08
C GLN A 430 22.73 27.74 14.02
N ALA A 431 21.47 27.49 14.36
CA ALA A 431 20.46 27.14 13.38
C ALA A 431 20.19 28.34 12.45
N ARG A 432 20.10 28.09 11.15
CA ARG A 432 19.69 29.06 10.13
C ARG A 432 18.41 28.53 9.48
N GLY A 433 17.28 28.87 10.07
CA GLY A 433 16.00 28.27 9.71
C GLY A 433 15.94 26.78 10.08
N SER A 434 15.00 26.07 9.48
CA SER A 434 14.69 24.66 9.77
C SER A 434 15.58 23.65 9.03
N SER A 435 16.46 24.10 8.12
CA SER A 435 17.20 23.23 7.19
C SER A 435 18.69 23.52 7.08
N ALA A 436 19.26 24.35 7.97
CA ALA A 436 20.70 24.56 8.02
C ALA A 436 21.21 24.79 9.43
N VAL A 437 22.36 24.21 9.74
CA VAL A 437 23.08 24.43 10.99
C VAL A 437 24.50 24.87 10.67
N LYS A 438 24.90 26.02 11.24
CA LYS A 438 26.25 26.54 11.17
C LYS A 438 26.99 26.23 12.48
N MET A 439 28.04 25.45 12.41
CA MET A 439 28.97 25.25 13.52
C MET A 439 29.77 26.53 13.75
N LEU A 440 29.90 26.95 15.01
CA LEU A 440 30.70 28.12 15.38
C LEU A 440 32.19 27.76 15.51
N VAL A 441 32.49 26.47 15.63
CA VAL A 441 33.86 25.92 15.63
C VAL A 441 34.06 25.12 14.33
N PRO A 442 35.16 25.33 13.59
CA PRO A 442 35.46 24.54 12.40
C PRO A 442 35.75 23.09 12.78
N LEU A 443 35.23 22.16 11.97
CA LEU A 443 35.43 20.72 12.17
C LEU A 443 36.66 20.21 11.44
N GLN A 444 37.24 19.12 11.93
CA GLN A 444 38.35 18.44 11.29
C GLN A 444 37.85 17.50 10.20
N ASP A 445 38.76 17.15 9.30
CA ASP A 445 38.48 16.19 8.24
C ASP A 445 38.17 14.81 8.83
N GLY A 446 37.00 14.25 8.50
CA GLY A 446 36.55 12.95 9.00
C GLY A 446 35.70 13.00 10.28
N ASP A 447 35.46 14.17 10.87
CA ASP A 447 34.55 14.30 12.02
C ASP A 447 33.13 13.87 11.66
N LYS A 448 32.51 13.03 12.50
CA LYS A 448 31.11 12.60 12.30
C LYS A 448 30.17 13.55 13.04
N VAL A 449 29.31 14.24 12.30
CA VAL A 449 28.33 15.17 12.87
C VAL A 449 26.93 14.58 12.75
N GLY A 450 26.30 14.31 13.89
CA GLY A 450 24.92 13.85 13.99
C GLY A 450 23.98 14.99 14.36
N PHE A 451 22.86 15.10 13.68
CA PHE A 451 21.78 16.04 14.00
C PHE A 451 20.52 15.24 14.30
N SER A 452 19.97 15.39 15.51
CA SER A 452 18.72 14.74 15.89
C SER A 452 17.71 15.75 16.42
N GLY A 453 16.46 15.71 15.94
CA GLY A 453 15.44 16.65 16.37
C GLY A 453 14.02 16.18 16.10
N LYS A 454 13.05 16.67 16.88
CA LYS A 454 11.66 16.19 16.81
C LYS A 454 10.66 17.33 16.74
N ARG A 455 9.75 17.27 15.78
CA ARG A 455 8.60 18.18 15.67
C ARG A 455 7.29 17.41 15.54
N GLU A 456 6.35 17.70 16.44
CA GLU A 456 5.04 17.03 16.51
C GLU A 456 3.87 17.95 16.10
N LYS A 457 4.11 19.26 15.97
CA LYS A 457 3.05 20.25 15.74
C LYS A 457 3.21 20.94 14.38
N SER A 458 2.09 21.04 13.66
CA SER A 458 1.98 21.88 12.48
C SER A 458 1.81 23.35 12.88
N ARG A 459 2.21 24.27 11.99
CA ARG A 459 1.88 25.70 12.13
C ARG A 459 0.46 26.02 11.66
N PHE A 460 -0.18 25.09 10.94
CA PHE A 460 -1.55 25.24 10.48
C PHE A 460 -2.52 24.71 11.55
N SER A 461 -3.58 25.46 11.81
CA SER A 461 -4.53 25.17 12.90
C SER A 461 -5.42 23.95 12.62
N ASP A 462 -5.63 23.63 11.36
CA ASP A 462 -6.48 22.53 10.87
C ASP A 462 -5.69 21.25 10.54
N ILE A 463 -4.37 21.26 10.78
CA ILE A 463 -3.55 20.06 10.72
C ILE A 463 -3.41 19.53 12.15
N PRO A 464 -4.07 18.41 12.49
CA PRO A 464 -4.05 17.91 13.86
C PRO A 464 -2.61 17.54 14.26
N GLY A 465 -2.24 17.82 15.50
CA GLY A 465 -0.96 17.39 16.10
C GLY A 465 -1.08 16.11 16.92
N SER A 466 -2.27 15.50 16.95
CA SER A 466 -2.59 14.35 17.79
C SER A 466 -3.41 13.31 17.03
N TYR A 467 -3.28 12.07 17.46
CA TYR A 467 -3.95 10.89 16.93
C TYR A 467 -5.49 11.01 16.89
N PRO A 468 -6.18 10.47 15.86
CA PRO A 468 -5.65 9.83 14.65
C PRO A 468 -5.07 10.86 13.66
N ASN A 469 -3.90 10.55 13.12
CA ASN A 469 -3.11 11.44 12.28
C ASN A 469 -3.46 11.21 10.80
N PRO A 470 -4.07 12.16 10.07
CA PRO A 470 -4.43 11.95 8.67
C PRO A 470 -3.19 11.63 7.80
N PHE A 471 -3.40 10.88 6.72
CA PHE A 471 -2.35 10.36 5.83
C PHE A 471 -1.34 11.40 5.32
N TYR A 472 -1.72 12.68 5.28
CA TYR A 472 -0.92 13.81 4.80
C TYR A 472 -0.16 14.59 5.87
N GLN A 473 -0.44 14.36 7.15
CA GLN A 473 0.02 15.25 8.23
C GLN A 473 1.54 15.43 8.24
N TRP A 474 2.28 14.34 8.17
CA TRP A 474 3.74 14.37 8.31
C TRP A 474 4.42 15.02 7.11
N ASP A 475 3.96 14.73 5.90
CA ASP A 475 4.47 15.38 4.69
C ASP A 475 4.24 16.90 4.71
N ILE A 476 3.12 17.35 5.28
CA ILE A 476 2.85 18.77 5.46
C ILE A 476 3.78 19.36 6.52
N ILE A 477 3.92 18.73 7.69
CA ILE A 477 4.79 19.22 8.78
C ILE A 477 6.26 19.33 8.34
N GLU A 478 6.73 18.42 7.49
CA GLU A 478 8.08 18.46 6.92
C GLU A 478 8.24 19.59 5.90
N LEU A 479 7.23 19.83 5.06
CA LEU A 479 7.31 20.80 3.96
C LEU A 479 6.97 22.23 4.40
N GLU A 480 6.17 22.42 5.45
CA GLU A 480 5.59 23.73 5.81
C GLU A 480 6.58 24.75 6.34
N LEU A 481 7.77 24.32 6.80
CA LEU A 481 8.85 25.19 7.25
C LEU A 481 9.90 25.47 6.16
N GLU A 482 9.73 24.91 4.96
CA GLU A 482 10.58 25.30 3.85
C GLU A 482 10.32 26.75 3.48
N THR A 483 11.40 27.54 3.41
CA THR A 483 11.36 28.97 3.13
C THR A 483 12.25 29.36 1.95
N PHE A 484 11.82 30.39 1.24
CA PHE A 484 12.63 31.12 0.26
C PHE A 484 13.75 31.90 0.98
N ASN A 485 14.71 32.44 0.22
CA ASN A 485 15.79 33.24 0.81
C ASN A 485 15.30 34.54 1.48
N ASN A 486 14.10 35.01 1.13
CA ASN A 486 13.45 36.17 1.75
C ASN A 486 12.68 35.81 3.05
N GLY A 487 12.68 34.55 3.47
CA GLY A 487 11.97 34.07 4.67
C GLY A 487 10.50 33.72 4.45
N GLU A 488 9.94 33.93 3.26
CA GLU A 488 8.57 33.46 2.97
C GLU A 488 8.50 31.94 2.92
N TYR A 489 7.38 31.38 3.34
CA TYR A 489 7.14 29.93 3.27
C TYR A 489 6.77 29.46 1.85
N VAL A 490 7.19 28.23 1.52
CA VAL A 490 6.82 27.53 0.29
C VAL A 490 5.34 27.17 0.31
N LEU A 491 4.91 26.47 1.36
CA LEU A 491 3.50 26.29 1.64
C LEU A 491 2.94 27.56 2.24
N THR A 492 1.77 27.98 1.79
CA THR A 492 1.04 29.10 2.39
C THR A 492 -0.28 28.57 2.93
N GLY A 493 -0.73 29.08 4.07
CA GLY A 493 -2.09 28.84 4.54
C GLY A 493 -3.04 29.92 4.03
N THR A 494 -4.31 29.74 4.34
CA THR A 494 -5.38 30.72 4.14
C THR A 494 -5.93 31.10 5.50
N ASN A 495 -6.12 32.40 5.74
CA ASN A 495 -6.82 32.84 6.93
C ASN A 495 -8.33 32.72 6.69
N ALA A 496 -9.04 32.10 7.64
CA ALA A 496 -10.48 31.85 7.53
C ALA A 496 -11.30 33.15 7.41
N ASP A 497 -10.70 34.29 7.78
CA ASP A 497 -11.30 35.63 7.83
C ASP A 497 -10.59 36.65 6.90
N HIS A 498 -9.66 36.22 6.04
CA HIS A 498 -8.78 37.12 5.27
C HIS A 498 -7.95 38.11 6.12
N SER A 499 -7.85 37.94 7.44
CA SER A 499 -6.92 38.73 8.25
C SER A 499 -5.47 38.37 7.89
N LEU A 500 -4.48 39.17 8.28
CA LEU A 500 -3.05 38.90 8.04
C LEU A 500 -2.39 38.16 9.20
N ASP A 501 -3.17 37.66 10.16
CA ASP A 501 -2.61 37.07 11.36
C ASP A 501 -1.99 35.69 11.05
N ILE A 502 -0.72 35.54 11.40
CA ILE A 502 0.09 34.33 11.15
C ILE A 502 -0.30 33.20 12.11
N ASN A 503 -0.89 33.55 13.26
CA ASN A 503 -1.35 32.65 14.29
C ASN A 503 -2.82 32.27 14.07
N GLY A 504 -3.11 31.57 12.98
CA GLY A 504 -4.48 31.21 12.60
C GLY A 504 -4.67 30.66 11.19
N GLN A 505 -3.57 30.47 10.45
CA GLN A 505 -3.62 29.95 9.09
C GLN A 505 -4.15 28.52 9.04
N THR A 506 -5.11 28.30 8.14
CA THR A 506 -5.66 27.00 7.79
C THR A 506 -5.05 26.52 6.48
N PHE A 507 -4.59 25.28 6.42
CA PHE A 507 -4.05 24.68 5.20
C PHE A 507 -5.16 24.24 4.24
N MET A 508 -6.31 23.82 4.76
CA MET A 508 -7.44 23.22 4.04
C MET A 508 -7.01 21.99 3.22
N PRO A 509 -6.53 20.91 3.87
CA PRO A 509 -5.94 19.75 3.19
C PRO A 509 -6.89 19.05 2.20
N GLU A 510 -8.19 19.00 2.52
CA GLU A 510 -9.21 18.32 1.72
C GLU A 510 -9.84 19.19 0.64
N ARG A 511 -9.37 20.44 0.47
CA ARG A 511 -9.87 21.33 -0.57
C ARG A 511 -9.30 20.94 -1.94
N LYS A 512 -10.17 20.93 -2.96
CA LYS A 512 -9.77 20.78 -4.36
C LYS A 512 -8.96 22.01 -4.80
N LEU A 513 -7.86 21.77 -5.51
CA LEU A 513 -7.10 22.86 -6.13
C LEU A 513 -7.74 23.23 -7.47
N THR A 514 -8.06 24.51 -7.63
CA THR A 514 -8.33 25.06 -8.96
C THR A 514 -7.05 25.05 -9.81
N ARG A 515 -7.19 25.10 -11.15
CA ARG A 515 -6.02 25.19 -12.04
C ARG A 515 -5.11 26.37 -11.71
N ALA A 516 -5.69 27.51 -11.34
CA ALA A 516 -4.93 28.71 -10.96
C ALA A 516 -4.13 28.48 -9.66
N GLU A 517 -4.75 27.89 -8.64
CA GLU A 517 -4.07 27.55 -7.38
C GLU A 517 -2.97 26.51 -7.59
N LEU A 518 -3.22 25.47 -8.38
CA LEU A 518 -2.21 24.46 -8.70
C LEU A 518 -1.00 25.09 -9.41
N VAL A 519 -1.23 25.93 -10.42
CA VAL A 519 -0.15 26.66 -11.12
C VAL A 519 0.61 27.57 -10.16
N ALA A 520 -0.08 28.27 -9.24
CA ALA A 520 0.55 29.12 -8.25
C ALA A 520 1.44 28.31 -7.29
N VAL A 521 0.94 27.18 -6.79
CA VAL A 521 1.68 26.25 -5.90
C VAL A 521 2.91 25.67 -6.61
N LEU A 522 2.74 25.14 -7.82
CA LEU A 522 3.84 24.58 -8.61
C LEU A 522 4.89 25.64 -8.97
N ASN A 523 4.48 26.85 -9.31
CA ASN A 523 5.41 27.93 -9.61
C ASN A 523 6.19 28.39 -8.36
N ARG A 524 5.56 28.46 -7.18
CA ARG A 524 6.26 28.70 -5.91
C ARG A 524 7.28 27.59 -5.65
N PHE A 525 6.87 26.33 -5.75
CA PHE A 525 7.74 25.18 -5.54
C PHE A 525 8.93 25.18 -6.51
N ARG A 526 8.69 25.42 -7.80
CA ARG A 526 9.76 25.56 -8.82
C ARG A 526 10.76 26.66 -8.44
N LYS A 527 10.28 27.85 -8.06
CA LYS A 527 11.16 28.96 -7.65
C LYS A 527 12.01 28.58 -6.44
N TRP A 528 11.40 27.92 -5.45
CA TRP A 528 12.10 27.43 -4.27
C TRP A 528 13.20 26.43 -4.65
N CYS A 529 12.92 25.48 -5.55
CA CYS A 529 13.92 24.53 -6.04
C CYS A 529 15.13 25.25 -6.68
N ILE A 530 14.87 26.23 -7.56
CA ILE A 530 15.93 27.00 -8.23
C ILE A 530 16.77 27.77 -7.20
N GLU A 531 16.13 28.43 -6.23
CA GLU A 531 16.84 29.21 -5.21
C GLU A 531 17.69 28.33 -4.27
N LYS A 532 17.16 27.17 -3.84
CA LYS A 532 17.83 26.32 -2.85
C LYS A 532 18.95 25.48 -3.43
N PHE A 533 18.73 24.92 -4.61
CA PHE A 533 19.66 23.96 -5.23
C PHE A 533 20.52 24.59 -6.33
N LYS A 534 20.30 25.88 -6.66
CA LYS A 534 21.04 26.61 -7.72
C LYS A 534 21.07 25.84 -9.05
N MET A 535 19.92 25.29 -9.46
CA MET A 535 19.75 24.66 -10.77
C MET A 535 19.81 25.66 -11.92
#